data_AF-A0A6A5KF10-F1
#
_entry.id   AF-A0A6A5KF10-F1
#
_cell.length_a   1.000
_cell.length_b   1.000
_cell.length_c   1.000
_cell.angle_alpha   90.00
_cell.angle_beta   90.00
_cell.angle_gamma   90.00
#
_symmetry.space_group_name_H-M   'P 1'
#
loop_
_entity.id
_entity.type
_entity.pdbx_description
1 polymer ?
#
loop_
_entity_poly.entity_id
_entity_poly.type
_entity_poly.pdbx_seq_one_letter_code
_entity_poly.pdbx_strand_id
1 'polypeptide(L)'
;MWMPPRPPSTPEPWSLYLSYWYLWFNQGLMNLRYGRGGLSTKRYWIWKERQAEAQGALWTSDKGYYFCNIVTVLPEAQGKGVGRALMEEVLKVADEEGVECYLESGEFEERAECAHI
;
A
#
# COMPACT_ATOMS: atom_id res chain seq x y z
N MET A 1 -9.21 0.66 2.32
CA MET A 1 -8.88 2.09 2.42
C MET A 1 -8.36 2.56 1.09
N TRP A 2 -9.12 3.46 0.48
CA TRP A 2 -8.72 4.17 -0.73
C TRP A 2 -7.99 5.47 -0.34
N MET A 3 -6.94 5.79 -1.07
CA MET A 3 -6.23 7.05 -0.96
C MET A 3 -6.53 7.90 -2.19
N PRO A 4 -6.80 9.20 -2.03
CA PRO A 4 -7.09 10.09 -3.14
C PRO A 4 -5.85 10.26 -4.04
N PRO A 5 -6.06 10.61 -5.31
CA PRO A 5 -4.97 10.88 -6.24
C PRO A 5 -4.09 12.02 -5.73
N ARG A 6 -2.78 11.77 -5.76
CA ARG A 6 -1.77 12.79 -5.47
C ARG A 6 -0.84 12.90 -6.67
N PRO A 7 -0.72 14.09 -7.28
CA PRO A 7 0.28 14.33 -8.31
C PRO A 7 1.68 13.97 -7.79
N PRO A 8 2.52 13.27 -8.57
CA PRO A 8 3.89 12.92 -8.16
C PRO A 8 4.76 14.12 -7.78
N SER A 9 4.45 15.30 -8.32
CA SER A 9 5.13 16.56 -7.99
C SER A 9 4.78 17.13 -6.62
N THR A 10 3.75 16.60 -5.95
CA THR A 10 3.30 17.11 -4.65
C THR A 10 4.25 16.61 -3.54
N PRO A 11 4.92 17.50 -2.80
CA PRO A 11 5.77 17.09 -1.70
C PRO A 11 4.96 16.43 -0.59
N GLU A 12 5.59 15.47 0.11
CA GLU A 12 4.96 14.83 1.25
C GLU A 12 4.67 15.85 2.37
N PRO A 13 3.50 15.77 3.02
CA PRO A 13 3.17 16.68 4.10
C PRO A 13 4.05 16.39 5.33
N TRP A 14 4.41 17.44 6.07
CA TRP A 14 5.22 17.33 7.31
C TRP A 14 4.59 16.40 8.37
N SER A 15 3.26 16.25 8.36
CA SER A 15 2.55 15.32 9.25
C SER A 15 2.98 13.87 9.00
N LEU A 16 3.25 13.51 7.75
CA LEU A 16 3.76 12.19 7.38
C LEU A 16 5.18 11.98 7.91
N TYR A 17 6.03 13.02 7.84
CA TYR A 17 7.36 12.97 8.43
C TYR A 17 7.32 12.70 9.94
N LEU A 18 6.42 13.37 10.68
CA LEU A 18 6.23 13.06 12.11
C LEU A 18 5.68 11.65 12.35
N SER A 19 4.81 11.16 11.47
CA SER A 19 4.30 9.79 11.57
C SER A 19 5.44 8.76 11.47
N TYR A 20 6.45 8.99 10.63
CA TYR A 20 7.62 8.12 10.54
C TYR A 20 8.41 8.09 11.85
N TRP A 21 8.61 9.24 12.50
CA TRP A 21 9.25 9.29 13.81
C TRP A 21 8.45 8.55 14.88
N TYR A 22 7.14 8.75 14.91
CA TYR A 22 6.25 8.06 15.83
C TYR A 22 6.32 6.54 15.66
N LEU A 23 6.27 6.05 14.42
CA LEU A 23 6.43 4.63 14.09
C LEU A 23 7.78 4.09 14.55
N TRP A 24 8.86 4.85 14.33
CA TRP A 24 10.21 4.47 14.76
C TRP A 24 10.29 4.32 16.29
N PHE A 25 9.77 5.29 17.05
CA PHE A 25 9.76 5.22 18.51
C PHE A 25 8.95 4.02 19.02
N ASN A 26 7.77 3.79 18.44
CA ASN A 26 6.95 2.62 18.77
C ASN A 26 7.68 1.32 18.46
N GLN A 27 8.33 1.20 17.30
CA GLN A 27 9.12 0.03 16.96
C GLN A 27 10.26 -0.20 17.95
N GLY A 28 10.95 0.87 18.38
CA GLY A 28 11.98 0.81 19.42
C GLY A 28 11.42 0.29 20.74
N LEU A 29 10.29 0.85 21.19
CA LEU A 29 9.62 0.43 22.43
C LEU A 29 9.16 -1.04 22.37
N MET A 30 8.58 -1.47 21.25
CA MET A 30 8.16 -2.85 21.05
C MET A 30 9.35 -3.80 21.07
N ASN A 31 10.46 -3.43 20.41
CA ASN A 31 11.69 -4.23 20.42
C ASN A 31 12.30 -4.35 21.82
N LEU A 32 12.23 -3.29 22.64
CA LEU A 32 12.69 -3.33 24.03
C LEU A 32 11.78 -4.19 24.92
N ARG A 33 10.46 -4.13 24.72
CA ARG A 33 9.48 -4.84 25.56
C ARG A 33 9.33 -6.31 25.20
N TYR A 34 9.38 -6.65 23.91
CA TYR A 34 9.05 -7.98 23.39
C TYR A 34 10.20 -8.66 22.65
N GLY A 35 11.36 -8.00 22.52
CA GLY A 35 12.49 -8.48 21.73
C GLY A 35 12.39 -8.09 20.25
N ARG A 36 13.47 -8.33 19.48
CA ARG A 36 13.51 -7.98 18.05
C ARG A 36 12.62 -8.92 17.24
N GLY A 37 11.60 -8.36 16.59
CA GLY A 37 10.89 -9.06 15.51
C GLY A 37 11.83 -9.30 14.32
N GLY A 38 11.81 -10.51 13.73
CA GLY A 38 12.76 -11.01 12.73
C GLY A 38 12.71 -10.36 11.34
N LEU A 39 12.55 -9.03 11.25
CA LEU A 39 12.56 -8.31 9.98
C LEU A 39 13.97 -8.31 9.38
N SER A 40 14.16 -9.03 8.28
CA SER A 40 15.40 -8.98 7.49
C SER A 40 15.45 -7.68 6.69
N THR A 41 16.35 -6.78 7.09
CA THR A 41 16.57 -5.50 6.38
C THR A 41 16.99 -5.71 4.93
N LYS A 42 17.81 -6.74 4.67
CA LYS A 42 18.22 -7.10 3.30
C LYS A 42 17.02 -7.40 2.40
N ARG A 43 16.07 -8.22 2.89
CA ARG A 43 14.86 -8.58 2.13
C ARG A 43 13.94 -7.39 1.91
N TYR A 44 13.82 -6.51 2.92
CA TYR A 44 13.06 -5.28 2.79
C TYR A 44 13.57 -4.41 1.63
N TRP A 45 14.89 -4.25 1.52
CA TRP A 45 15.48 -3.43 0.46
C TRP A 45 15.35 -4.06 -0.93
N ILE A 46 15.51 -5.38 -1.08
CA ILE A 46 15.27 -6.08 -2.35
C ILE A 46 13.82 -5.89 -2.79
N TRP A 47 12.86 -6.07 -1.87
CA TRP A 47 11.45 -5.85 -2.17
C TRP A 47 11.16 -4.39 -2.56
N LYS A 48 11.74 -3.42 -1.84
CA LYS A 48 11.59 -1.99 -2.17
C LYS A 48 12.12 -1.64 -3.55
N GLU A 49 13.23 -2.24 -3.97
CA GLU A 49 13.82 -2.03 -5.30
C GLU A 49 12.90 -2.58 -6.39
N ARG A 50 12.44 -3.83 -6.26
CA ARG A 50 11.48 -4.43 -7.22
C ARG A 50 10.17 -3.69 -7.29
N GLN A 51 9.66 -3.22 -6.14
CA GLN A 51 8.46 -2.42 -6.10
C GLN A 51 8.66 -1.09 -6.85
N ALA A 52 9.81 -0.43 -6.68
CA ALA A 52 10.12 0.82 -7.39
C ALA A 52 10.24 0.61 -8.91
N GLU A 53 10.85 -0.50 -9.36
CA GLU A 53 10.92 -0.87 -10.78
C GLU A 53 9.51 -1.06 -11.38
N ALA A 54 8.67 -1.85 -10.71
CA ALA A 54 7.31 -2.14 -11.18
C ALA A 54 6.40 -0.89 -11.17
N GLN A 55 6.46 -0.10 -10.10
CA GLN A 55 5.71 1.15 -10.00
C GLN A 55 6.19 2.17 -11.03
N GLY A 56 7.48 2.28 -11.31
CA GLY A 56 8.02 3.20 -12.31
C GLY A 56 7.50 2.94 -13.73
N ALA A 57 7.23 1.69 -14.09
CA ALA A 57 6.65 1.34 -15.38
C ALA A 57 5.14 1.64 -15.47
N LEU A 58 4.43 1.61 -14.33
CA LEU A 58 2.97 1.71 -14.27
C LEU A 58 2.46 3.10 -13.90
N TRP A 59 3.21 3.87 -13.11
CA TRP A 59 2.78 5.15 -12.56
C TRP A 59 3.25 6.31 -13.44
N THR A 60 2.52 6.54 -14.53
CA THR A 60 2.85 7.57 -15.54
C THR A 60 1.88 8.75 -15.54
N SER A 61 0.78 8.68 -14.80
CA SER A 61 -0.24 9.74 -14.71
C SER A 61 0.26 10.97 -13.94
N ASP A 62 0.17 12.15 -14.56
CA ASP A 62 0.47 13.44 -13.92
C ASP A 62 -0.53 13.81 -12.81
N LYS A 63 -1.77 13.32 -12.90
CA LYS A 63 -2.83 13.55 -11.90
C LYS A 63 -2.66 12.65 -10.67
N GLY A 64 -1.90 11.57 -10.80
CA GLY A 64 -1.86 10.47 -9.83
C GLY A 64 -3.00 9.47 -10.01
N TYR A 65 -3.21 8.64 -8.98
CA TYR A 65 -4.15 7.52 -9.01
C TYR A 65 -4.96 7.44 -7.72
N TYR A 66 -6.22 7.01 -7.83
CA TYR A 66 -6.94 6.50 -6.67
C TYR A 66 -6.31 5.17 -6.26
N PHE A 67 -5.64 5.13 -5.10
CA PHE A 67 -4.92 3.94 -4.67
C PHE A 67 -5.69 3.15 -3.63
N CYS A 68 -6.01 1.90 -3.92
CA CYS A 68 -6.55 0.99 -2.92
C CYS A 68 -5.41 0.30 -2.17
N ASN A 69 -5.21 0.67 -0.90
CA ASN A 69 -4.17 0.09 -0.07
C ASN A 69 -4.55 -1.32 0.42
N ILE A 70 -5.70 -1.43 1.09
CA ILE A 70 -6.21 -2.70 1.64
C ILE A 70 -7.73 -2.70 1.54
N VAL A 71 -8.32 -3.75 0.97
CA VAL A 71 -9.75 -4.02 1.07
C VAL A 71 -9.94 -5.34 1.80
N THR A 72 -10.83 -5.35 2.78
CA THR A 72 -11.16 -6.57 3.54
C THR A 72 -12.66 -6.68 3.70
N VAL A 73 -13.17 -7.91 3.64
CA VAL A 73 -14.57 -8.23 3.85
C VAL A 73 -14.63 -9.28 4.95
N LEU A 74 -15.53 -9.06 5.92
CA LEU A 74 -15.76 -10.01 7.01
C LEU A 74 -16.10 -11.39 6.45
N PRO A 75 -15.58 -12.49 7.04
CA PRO A 75 -15.82 -13.85 6.53
C PRO A 75 -17.29 -14.16 6.26
N GLU A 76 -18.19 -13.70 7.13
CA GLU A 76 -19.64 -13.95 7.04
C GLU A 76 -20.32 -13.16 5.89
N ALA A 77 -19.63 -12.16 5.36
CA ALA A 77 -20.08 -11.30 4.27
C ALA A 77 -19.43 -11.65 2.91
N GLN A 78 -18.50 -12.61 2.88
CA GLN A 78 -17.86 -13.07 1.65
C GLN A 78 -18.86 -13.81 0.74
N GLY A 79 -18.60 -13.80 -0.57
CA GLY A 79 -19.50 -14.41 -1.58
C GLY A 79 -20.81 -13.65 -1.81
N LYS A 80 -21.10 -12.59 -1.04
CA LYS A 80 -22.34 -11.78 -1.14
C LYS A 80 -22.18 -10.50 -1.95
N GLY A 81 -21.05 -10.33 -2.66
CA GLY A 81 -20.79 -9.13 -3.47
C GLY A 81 -20.40 -7.87 -2.70
N VAL A 82 -20.22 -7.94 -1.37
CA VAL A 82 -19.86 -6.76 -0.54
C VAL A 82 -18.54 -6.12 -0.97
N GLY A 83 -17.52 -6.93 -1.26
CA GLY A 83 -16.23 -6.41 -1.75
C GLY A 83 -16.38 -5.64 -3.06
N ARG A 84 -17.22 -6.13 -3.98
CA ARG A 84 -17.52 -5.44 -5.23
C ARG A 84 -18.21 -4.09 -4.99
N ALA A 85 -19.24 -4.07 -4.14
CA ALA A 85 -19.95 -2.84 -3.80
C ALA A 85 -19.01 -1.78 -3.17
N LEU A 86 -18.08 -2.20 -2.31
CA LEU A 86 -17.07 -1.31 -1.72
C LEU A 86 -16.11 -0.71 -2.75
N MET A 87 -15.80 -1.44 -3.83
CA MET A 87 -14.94 -0.95 -4.91
C MET A 87 -15.71 -0.03 -5.85
N GLU A 88 -16.94 -0.41 -6.23
CA GLU A 88 -17.78 0.34 -7.18
C GLU A 88 -18.00 1.79 -6.77
N GLU A 89 -18.16 2.07 -5.47
CA GLU A 89 -18.35 3.44 -4.99
C GLU A 89 -17.18 4.37 -5.36
N VAL A 90 -15.95 3.89 -5.21
CA VAL A 90 -14.76 4.70 -5.52
C VAL A 90 -14.44 4.69 -7.01
N LEU A 91 -14.66 3.56 -7.68
CA LEU A 91 -14.52 3.48 -9.14
C LEU A 91 -15.43 4.47 -9.85
N LYS A 92 -16.67 4.63 -9.38
CA LYS A 92 -17.61 5.61 -9.93
C LYS A 92 -17.10 7.06 -9.79
N VAL A 93 -16.56 7.42 -8.63
CA VAL A 93 -15.95 8.74 -8.41
C VAL A 93 -14.74 8.94 -9.32
N ALA A 94 -13.91 7.91 -9.47
CA ALA A 94 -12.74 7.95 -10.34
C ALA A 94 -13.12 8.13 -11.83
N ASP A 95 -14.18 7.46 -12.28
CA ASP A 95 -14.74 7.61 -13.63
C ASP A 95 -15.30 9.02 -13.85
N GLU A 96 -16.03 9.58 -12.87
CA GLU A 96 -16.56 10.95 -12.91
C GLU A 96 -15.45 12.01 -12.98
N GLU A 97 -14.35 11.79 -12.27
CA GLU A 97 -13.19 12.71 -12.25
C GLU A 97 -12.20 12.46 -13.41
N GLY A 98 -12.36 11.35 -14.14
CA GLY A 98 -11.44 10.92 -15.20
C GLY A 98 -10.02 10.68 -14.66
N VAL A 99 -9.92 9.98 -13.52
CA VAL A 99 -8.66 9.62 -12.85
C VAL A 99 -8.57 8.09 -12.73
N GLU A 100 -7.40 7.54 -13.04
CA GLU A 100 -7.20 6.10 -12.99
C GLU A 100 -7.13 5.56 -11.55
N CYS A 101 -7.59 4.32 -11.37
CA CYS A 101 -7.47 3.59 -10.10
C CYS A 101 -6.30 2.60 -10.16
N TYR A 102 -5.58 2.46 -9.04
CA TYR A 102 -4.49 1.50 -8.89
C TYR A 102 -4.68 0.67 -7.61
N LEU A 103 -4.48 -0.64 -7.72
CA LEU A 103 -4.48 -1.61 -6.63
C LEU A 103 -3.31 -2.55 -6.87
N GLU A 104 -2.49 -2.77 -5.84
CA GLU A 104 -1.50 -3.85 -5.85
C GLU A 104 -2.16 -5.14 -5.33
N SER A 105 -2.40 -6.10 -6.21
CA SER A 105 -2.66 -7.49 -5.80
C SER A 105 -1.33 -8.20 -5.70
N GLY A 106 -1.01 -8.74 -4.52
CA GLY A 106 0.12 -9.66 -4.37
C GLY A 106 -0.37 -11.05 -4.01
N GLU A 107 0.11 -12.07 -4.71
CA GLU A 107 0.02 -13.43 -4.20
C GLU A 107 1.04 -13.61 -3.07
N PHE A 108 0.68 -14.35 -2.02
CA PHE A 108 1.59 -14.63 -0.90
C PHE A 108 2.84 -15.40 -1.36
N GLU A 109 2.76 -16.10 -2.48
CA GLU A 109 3.81 -16.97 -3.04
C GLU A 109 4.97 -16.17 -3.68
N GLU A 110 4.69 -15.12 -4.46
CA GLU A 110 5.72 -14.19 -4.96
C GLU A 110 6.48 -13.48 -3.81
N ARG A 111 5.78 -13.22 -2.69
CA ARG A 111 6.39 -12.62 -1.49
C ARG A 111 7.33 -13.60 -0.76
N ALA A 112 7.13 -14.92 -0.96
CA ALA A 112 7.92 -16.00 -0.40
C ALA A 112 9.09 -16.45 -1.29
N GLU A 113 9.01 -16.35 -2.62
CA GLU A 113 10.16 -16.65 -3.50
C GLU A 113 11.34 -15.69 -3.25
N CYS A 114 11.06 -14.42 -2.96
CA CYS A 114 12.05 -13.47 -2.44
C CYS A 114 12.56 -13.81 -1.01
N ALA A 115 12.14 -14.93 -0.41
CA ALA A 115 12.69 -15.50 0.83
C ALA A 115 13.81 -16.51 0.62
N HIS A 116 13.91 -17.06 -0.60
CA HIS A 116 14.83 -18.15 -0.93
C HIS A 116 16.05 -17.69 -1.76
N ILE A 117 16.16 -16.40 -2.06
CA ILE A 117 17.33 -15.72 -2.68
C ILE A 117 18.05 -14.89 -1.60
#